data_AF-A0A8J5CV38-F1
#
_entry.id   AF-A0A8J5CV38-F1
#
_cell.length_a   1.000
_cell.length_b   1.000
_cell.length_c   1.000
_cell.angle_alpha   90.00
_cell.angle_beta   90.00
_cell.angle_gamma   90.00
#
_symmetry.space_group_name_H-M   'P 1'
#
loop_
_entity.id
_entity.type
_entity.pdbx_description
1 polymer ?
#
loop_
_entity_poly.entity_id
_entity_poly.type
_entity_poly.pdbx_seq_one_letter_code
_entity_poly.pdbx_strand_id
1 'polypeptide(L)'
;MDWVLDKVVDQSDCGASVGNTKITDLVFADDAVIFAESLEVLVMALEALHEEAKPLGLEVSWLKTKVQQTTKLLVVGNTLQRKFSYCSREVKMELFRSHCYSIYCNSLWSRYKVATMNRLKVCHNDILKRLLGLPRWCSSSLAFARNGVNNLDVIRRHTVFSLRSRVELSTNSIITSVRQSSAYVCGPIQQRWLGLLLVQNVG
;
A
#
# COMPACT_ATOMS: atom_id res chain seq x y z
N MET A 1 -4.69 -18.57 5.33
CA MET A 1 -4.74 -17.30 6.07
C MET A 1 -5.95 -16.47 5.64
N ASP A 2 -6.22 -16.30 4.33
CA ASP A 2 -7.42 -15.60 3.83
C ASP A 2 -8.74 -16.10 4.44
N TRP A 3 -8.97 -17.41 4.50
CA TRP A 3 -10.17 -17.99 5.14
C TRP A 3 -10.31 -17.65 6.64
N VAL A 4 -9.18 -17.57 7.36
CA VAL A 4 -9.17 -17.19 8.78
C VAL A 4 -9.55 -15.72 8.91
N LEU A 5 -8.98 -14.86 8.05
CA LEU A 5 -9.26 -13.42 8.08
C LEU A 5 -10.69 -13.07 7.66
N ASP A 6 -11.28 -13.77 6.69
CA ASP A 6 -12.70 -13.57 6.34
C ASP A 6 -13.60 -13.84 7.56
N LYS A 7 -13.34 -14.90 8.32
CA LYS A 7 -14.07 -15.18 9.56
C LYS A 7 -13.82 -14.16 10.66
N VAL A 8 -12.59 -13.67 10.79
CA VAL A 8 -12.25 -12.61 11.75
C VAL A 8 -13.05 -11.36 11.46
N VAL A 9 -13.17 -10.99 10.18
CA VAL A 9 -13.97 -9.85 9.74
C VAL A 9 -15.44 -10.02 10.11
N ASP A 10 -16.00 -11.21 9.88
CA ASP A 10 -17.39 -11.52 10.21
C ASP A 10 -17.67 -11.48 11.72
N GLN A 11 -16.70 -11.85 12.56
CA GLN A 11 -16.87 -11.95 14.02
C GLN A 11 -16.61 -10.66 14.79
N SER A 12 -15.72 -9.79 14.28
CA SER A 12 -15.21 -8.63 15.05
C SER A 12 -15.72 -7.27 14.57
N ASP A 13 -16.53 -7.25 13.51
CA ASP A 13 -16.91 -6.04 12.76
C ASP A 13 -15.69 -5.14 12.50
N CYS A 14 -14.52 -5.75 12.29
CA CYS A 14 -13.28 -5.02 12.15
C CYS A 14 -13.15 -4.38 10.78
N GLY A 15 -12.35 -3.32 10.74
CA GLY A 15 -12.09 -2.54 9.57
C GLY A 15 -12.22 -1.05 9.83
N ALA A 16 -11.69 -0.26 8.90
CA ALA A 16 -11.82 1.18 8.88
C ALA A 16 -12.74 1.59 7.73
N SER A 17 -13.85 2.26 8.06
CA SER A 17 -14.79 2.82 7.10
C SER A 17 -14.29 4.16 6.59
N VAL A 18 -14.42 4.34 5.28
CA VAL A 18 -14.25 5.64 4.64
C VAL A 18 -15.42 5.78 3.67
N GLY A 19 -16.42 6.59 4.01
CA GLY A 19 -17.71 6.57 3.31
C GLY A 19 -18.40 5.20 3.44
N ASN A 20 -18.95 4.67 2.35
CA ASN A 20 -19.70 3.39 2.34
C ASN A 20 -18.81 2.12 2.20
N THR A 21 -17.50 2.20 2.47
CA THR A 21 -16.61 1.04 2.25
C THR A 21 -15.64 0.84 3.40
N LYS A 22 -15.70 -0.37 3.96
CA LYS A 22 -14.90 -0.89 5.06
C LYS A 22 -13.66 -1.63 4.53
N ILE A 23 -12.48 -1.20 4.95
CA ILE A 23 -11.20 -1.89 4.68
C ILE A 23 -10.85 -2.66 5.95
N THR A 24 -10.64 -3.96 5.83
CA THR A 24 -10.55 -4.90 6.94
C THR A 24 -9.11 -5.30 7.23
N ASP A 25 -8.34 -5.64 6.20
CA ASP A 25 -7.03 -6.26 6.37
C ASP A 25 -6.10 -6.09 5.13
N LEU A 26 -4.82 -6.39 5.33
CA LEU A 26 -3.81 -6.62 4.30
C LEU A 26 -2.93 -7.80 4.73
N VAL A 27 -2.70 -8.76 3.84
CA VAL A 27 -1.89 -9.96 4.12
C VAL A 27 -0.75 -10.16 3.13
N PHE A 28 0.39 -10.59 3.65
CA PHE A 28 1.52 -11.09 2.87
C PHE A 28 2.27 -12.17 3.66
N ALA A 29 2.26 -13.41 3.14
CA ALA A 29 2.88 -14.57 3.79
C ALA A 29 2.40 -14.77 5.25
N ASP A 30 3.29 -14.67 6.24
CA ASP A 30 3.02 -14.75 7.67
C ASP A 30 2.66 -13.39 8.31
N ASP A 31 2.88 -12.28 7.58
CA ASP A 31 2.56 -10.94 8.04
C ASP A 31 1.13 -10.52 7.66
N ALA A 32 0.34 -10.15 8.67
CA ALA A 32 -1.02 -9.62 8.49
C ALA A 32 -1.17 -8.26 9.18
N VAL A 33 -1.94 -7.36 8.55
CA VAL A 33 -2.34 -6.06 9.10
C VAL A 33 -3.85 -6.05 9.18
N ILE A 34 -4.41 -5.87 10.37
CA ILE A 34 -5.85 -5.68 10.60
C ILE A 34 -6.13 -4.19 10.81
N PHE A 35 -7.20 -3.69 10.20
CA PHE A 35 -7.69 -2.33 10.37
C PHE A 35 -8.87 -2.33 11.34
N ALA A 36 -9.02 -1.25 12.10
CA ALA A 36 -10.16 -1.04 12.99
C ALA A 36 -10.37 0.47 13.20
N GLU A 37 -11.61 0.88 13.45
CA GLU A 37 -11.96 2.27 13.76
C GLU A 37 -11.68 2.64 15.23
N SER A 38 -11.69 1.65 16.12
CA SER A 38 -11.37 1.81 17.53
C SER A 38 -10.38 0.74 17.99
N LEU A 39 -9.71 1.03 19.10
CA LEU A 39 -8.81 0.06 19.73
C LEU A 39 -9.58 -1.17 20.22
N GLU A 40 -10.80 -0.97 20.73
CA GLU A 40 -11.68 -2.05 21.19
C GLU A 40 -12.01 -3.02 20.05
N VAL A 41 -12.39 -2.50 18.88
CA VAL A 41 -12.65 -3.31 17.68
C VAL A 41 -11.38 -4.02 17.20
N LEU A 42 -10.21 -3.37 17.31
CA LEU A 42 -8.93 -3.99 16.95
C LEU A 42 -8.59 -5.17 17.87
N VAL A 43 -8.83 -5.03 19.17
CA VAL A 43 -8.58 -6.08 20.16
C VAL A 43 -9.51 -7.28 19.89
N MET A 44 -10.81 -7.03 19.69
CA MET A 44 -11.75 -8.10 19.33
C MET A 44 -11.34 -8.84 18.05
N ALA A 45 -10.83 -8.13 17.05
CA ALA A 45 -10.35 -8.73 15.81
C ALA A 45 -9.10 -9.60 16.00
N LEU A 46 -8.17 -9.17 16.85
CA LEU A 46 -6.97 -9.93 17.16
C LEU A 46 -7.27 -11.19 17.98
N GLU A 47 -8.24 -11.12 18.89
CA GLU A 47 -8.73 -12.27 19.65
C GLU A 47 -9.43 -13.29 18.75
N ALA A 48 -10.31 -12.82 17.86
CA ALA A 48 -10.95 -13.68 16.85
C ALA A 48 -9.90 -14.34 15.93
N LEU A 49 -8.86 -13.60 15.54
CA LEU A 49 -7.76 -14.15 14.73
C LEU A 49 -7.03 -15.26 15.47
N HIS A 50 -6.76 -15.07 16.76
CA HIS A 50 -6.11 -16.08 17.58
C HIS A 50 -6.96 -17.36 17.68
N GLU A 51 -8.26 -17.24 17.97
CA GLU A 51 -9.14 -18.40 18.11
C GLU A 51 -9.36 -19.16 16.79
N GLU A 52 -9.48 -18.47 15.65
CA GLU A 52 -9.63 -19.13 14.34
C GLU A 52 -8.30 -19.73 13.82
N ALA A 53 -7.15 -19.22 14.26
CA ALA A 53 -5.84 -19.75 13.90
C ALA A 53 -5.42 -20.98 14.74
N LYS A 54 -5.86 -21.03 16.00
CA LYS A 54 -5.58 -22.10 16.97
C LYS A 54 -5.88 -23.53 16.48
N PRO A 55 -7.03 -23.85 15.84
CA PRO A 55 -7.30 -25.19 15.33
C PRO A 55 -6.37 -25.61 14.18
N LEU A 56 -5.68 -24.66 13.56
CA LEU A 56 -4.68 -24.91 12.52
C LEU A 56 -3.27 -25.09 13.09
N GLY A 57 -3.12 -25.09 14.43
CA GLY A 57 -1.83 -25.16 15.10
C GLY A 57 -1.00 -23.87 14.97
N LEU A 58 -1.67 -22.74 14.66
CA LEU A 58 -1.03 -21.45 14.49
C LEU A 58 -1.34 -20.55 15.70
N GLU A 59 -0.34 -19.81 16.16
CA GLU A 59 -0.47 -18.86 17.26
C GLU A 59 -0.03 -17.45 16.84
N VAL A 60 -0.81 -16.46 17.26
CA VAL A 60 -0.47 -15.05 17.08
C VAL A 60 0.67 -14.70 18.03
N SER A 61 1.78 -14.18 17.48
CA SER A 61 2.92 -13.73 18.29
C SER A 61 2.66 -12.34 18.89
N TRP A 62 2.07 -12.28 20.08
CA TRP A 62 1.75 -11.02 20.78
C TRP A 62 2.97 -10.13 21.03
N LEU A 63 4.16 -10.72 21.20
CA LEU A 63 5.43 -9.97 21.33
C LEU A 63 5.83 -9.24 20.04
N LYS A 64 5.40 -9.74 18.88
CA LYS A 64 5.67 -9.14 17.56
C LYS A 64 4.52 -8.26 17.06
N THR A 65 3.29 -8.52 17.51
CA THR A 65 2.11 -7.72 17.17
C THR A 65 2.28 -6.29 17.63
N LYS A 66 2.14 -5.33 16.70
CA LYS A 66 2.25 -3.90 16.98
C LYS A 66 0.97 -3.20 16.57
N VAL A 67 0.31 -2.54 17.53
CA VAL A 67 -0.79 -1.62 17.23
C VAL A 67 -0.19 -0.32 16.69
N GLN A 68 -0.59 0.03 15.47
CA GLN A 68 -0.15 1.26 14.83
C GLN A 68 -1.37 1.97 14.22
N GLN A 69 -1.55 3.26 14.51
CA GLN A 69 -2.56 4.06 13.80
C GLN A 69 -2.21 4.08 12.30
N THR A 70 -3.10 3.54 11.47
CA THR A 70 -2.81 3.24 10.07
C THR A 70 -2.81 4.50 9.22
N THR A 71 -1.67 5.16 9.19
CA THR A 71 -1.46 6.34 8.35
C THR A 71 0.04 6.56 8.12
N LYS A 72 0.88 5.60 7.68
CA LYS A 72 2.31 5.94 7.42
C LYS A 72 2.46 7.11 6.43
N LEU A 73 1.75 7.08 5.30
CA LEU A 73 1.75 8.20 4.33
C LEU A 73 1.04 9.46 4.85
N LEU A 74 -0.08 9.31 5.58
CA LEU A 74 -0.86 10.44 6.11
C LEU A 74 -0.16 11.10 7.32
N VAL A 75 0.44 10.32 8.22
CA VAL A 75 1.31 10.77 9.32
C VAL A 75 2.57 11.40 8.76
N VAL A 76 3.20 10.80 7.74
CA VAL A 76 4.31 11.43 7.02
C VAL A 76 3.85 12.76 6.45
N GLY A 77 2.75 12.81 5.71
CA GLY A 77 2.24 14.03 5.11
C GLY A 77 1.98 15.13 6.14
N ASN A 78 1.30 14.79 7.23
CA ASN A 78 1.05 15.71 8.34
C ASN A 78 2.34 16.13 9.07
N THR A 79 3.29 15.21 9.26
CA THR A 79 4.60 15.48 9.87
C THR A 79 5.42 16.42 8.99
N LEU A 80 5.46 16.16 7.68
CA LEU A 80 6.13 16.98 6.70
C LEU A 80 5.55 18.39 6.69
N GLN A 81 4.22 18.50 6.66
CA GLN A 81 3.54 19.79 6.71
C GLN A 81 3.84 20.53 8.02
N ARG A 82 3.73 19.89 9.19
CA ARG A 82 3.92 20.55 10.49
C ARG A 82 5.36 20.99 10.72
N LYS A 83 6.34 20.14 10.37
CA LYS A 83 7.76 20.38 10.68
C LYS A 83 8.49 21.19 9.61
N PHE A 84 8.03 21.13 8.37
CA PHE A 84 8.75 21.71 7.22
C PHE A 84 7.87 22.65 6.38
N SER A 85 6.81 23.21 6.97
CA SER A 85 5.93 24.21 6.32
C SER A 85 6.69 25.44 5.83
N TYR A 86 7.71 25.88 6.59
CA TYR A 86 8.51 27.08 6.30
C TYR A 86 9.75 26.80 5.44
N CYS A 87 10.01 25.55 5.07
CA CYS A 87 11.16 25.20 4.24
C CYS A 87 11.00 25.67 2.79
N SER A 88 12.12 25.79 2.07
CA SER A 88 12.12 26.10 0.64
C SER A 88 11.36 25.05 -0.17
N ARG A 89 10.93 25.43 -1.37
CA ARG A 89 10.21 24.53 -2.27
C ARG A 89 11.04 23.29 -2.61
N GLU A 90 12.35 23.46 -2.81
CA GLU A 90 13.30 22.41 -3.17
C GLU A 90 13.39 21.36 -2.05
N VAL A 91 13.54 21.81 -0.80
CA VAL A 91 13.56 20.93 0.39
C VAL A 91 12.26 20.14 0.51
N LYS A 92 11.11 20.81 0.29
CA LYS A 92 9.80 20.16 0.31
C LYS A 92 9.68 19.08 -0.77
N MET A 93 10.20 19.32 -1.97
CA MET A 93 10.17 18.32 -3.03
C MET A 93 11.05 17.11 -2.71
N GLU A 94 12.21 17.33 -2.08
CA GLU A 94 13.08 16.23 -1.70
C GLU A 94 12.51 15.39 -0.57
N LEU A 95 11.91 16.03 0.44
CA LEU A 95 11.17 15.34 1.49
C LEU A 95 10.00 14.53 0.93
N PHE A 96 9.27 15.10 -0.03
CA PHE A 96 8.18 14.40 -0.72
C PHE A 96 8.70 13.16 -1.46
N ARG A 97 9.79 13.28 -2.23
CA ARG A 97 10.38 12.12 -2.93
C ARG A 97 10.83 11.05 -1.95
N SER A 98 11.61 11.42 -0.93
CA SER A 98 12.16 10.50 0.06
C SER A 98 11.07 9.70 0.79
N HIS A 99 10.02 10.38 1.25
CA HIS A 99 9.01 9.75 2.09
C HIS A 99 7.75 9.27 1.37
N CYS A 100 7.39 9.86 0.22
CA CYS A 100 6.16 9.51 -0.50
C CYS A 100 6.40 8.59 -1.70
N TYR A 101 7.64 8.41 -2.19
CA TYR A 101 7.94 7.41 -3.23
C TYR A 101 8.30 6.05 -2.65
N SER A 102 8.80 6.00 -1.41
CA SER A 102 9.19 4.76 -0.72
C SER A 102 7.97 4.00 -0.19
N ILE A 103 7.09 3.59 -1.11
CA ILE A 103 5.92 2.78 -0.80
C ILE A 103 6.38 1.32 -0.79
N TYR A 104 6.59 0.80 0.41
CA TYR A 104 7.16 -0.53 0.63
C TYR A 104 6.41 -1.61 -0.17
N CYS A 105 7.18 -2.43 -0.89
CA CYS A 105 6.71 -3.58 -1.66
C CYS A 105 5.55 -3.30 -2.64
N ASN A 106 5.37 -2.05 -3.09
CA ASN A 106 4.25 -1.72 -3.99
C ASN A 106 4.28 -2.47 -5.33
N SER A 107 5.44 -2.94 -5.75
CA SER A 107 5.60 -3.81 -6.92
C SER A 107 5.06 -5.22 -6.70
N LEU A 108 4.84 -5.67 -5.47
CA LEU A 108 4.32 -7.01 -5.16
C LEU A 108 2.79 -7.04 -4.96
N TRP A 109 2.14 -5.88 -5.00
CA TRP A 109 0.70 -5.77 -4.77
C TRP A 109 -0.09 -6.31 -5.97
N SER A 110 -0.59 -7.53 -5.84
CA SER A 110 -1.39 -8.22 -6.87
C SER A 110 -2.90 -8.18 -6.61
N ARG A 111 -3.31 -8.12 -5.34
CA ARG A 111 -4.70 -8.08 -4.90
C ARG A 111 -4.93 -6.85 -4.04
N TYR A 112 -5.83 -5.98 -4.48
CA TYR A 112 -6.29 -4.83 -3.71
C TYR A 112 -7.63 -4.34 -4.27
N LYS A 113 -8.48 -3.78 -3.41
CA LYS A 113 -9.70 -3.10 -3.85
C LYS A 113 -9.31 -1.85 -4.63
N VAL A 114 -9.95 -1.62 -5.80
CA VAL A 114 -9.72 -0.41 -6.62
C VAL A 114 -9.93 0.86 -5.80
N ALA A 115 -10.92 0.86 -4.90
CA ALA A 115 -11.17 1.94 -3.96
C ALA A 115 -9.96 2.25 -3.05
N THR A 116 -9.29 1.23 -2.51
CA THR A 116 -8.07 1.40 -1.69
C THR A 116 -6.96 2.08 -2.48
N MET A 117 -6.76 1.66 -3.73
CA MET A 117 -5.76 2.28 -4.60
C MET A 117 -6.07 3.74 -4.93
N ASN A 118 -7.35 4.04 -5.22
CA ASN A 118 -7.79 5.41 -5.48
C ASN A 118 -7.61 6.31 -4.25
N ARG A 119 -7.87 5.79 -3.04
CA ARG A 119 -7.63 6.53 -1.79
C ARG A 119 -6.15 6.82 -1.58
N LEU A 120 -5.28 5.83 -1.82
CA LEU A 120 -3.84 6.03 -1.74
C LEU A 120 -3.36 7.11 -2.73
N LYS A 121 -3.91 7.10 -3.95
CA LYS A 121 -3.64 8.13 -4.98
C LYS A 121 -4.10 9.52 -4.52
N VAL A 122 -5.32 9.65 -4.00
CA VAL A 122 -5.83 10.92 -3.47
C VAL A 122 -4.97 11.41 -2.31
N CYS A 123 -4.60 10.53 -1.38
CA CYS A 123 -3.71 10.86 -0.26
C CYS A 123 -2.36 11.38 -0.76
N HIS A 124 -1.70 10.66 -1.66
CA HIS A 124 -0.43 11.05 -2.25
C HIS A 124 -0.51 12.44 -2.92
N ASN A 125 -1.60 12.70 -3.66
CA ASN A 125 -1.85 14.00 -4.29
C ASN A 125 -2.08 15.11 -3.26
N ASP A 126 -2.85 14.85 -2.21
CA ASP A 126 -3.15 15.81 -1.16
C ASP A 126 -1.91 16.18 -0.35
N ILE A 127 -0.98 15.23 -0.11
CA ILE A 127 0.28 15.53 0.59
C ILE A 127 1.10 16.56 -0.18
N LEU A 128 1.29 16.38 -1.49
CA LEU A 128 2.03 17.33 -2.33
C LEU A 128 1.36 18.72 -2.28
N LYS A 129 0.04 18.77 -2.47
CA LYS A 129 -0.71 20.04 -2.44
C LYS A 129 -0.59 20.74 -1.10
N ARG A 130 -0.74 20.02 0.02
CA ARG A 130 -0.60 20.59 1.37
C ARG A 130 0.82 21.08 1.66
N LEU A 131 1.83 20.32 1.26
CA LEU A 131 3.23 20.69 1.48
C LEU A 131 3.61 21.98 0.74
N LEU A 132 3.03 22.17 -0.44
CA LEU A 132 3.21 23.35 -1.29
C LEU A 132 2.22 24.50 -1.00
N GLY A 133 1.26 24.32 -0.08
CA GLY A 133 0.23 25.33 0.19
C GLY A 133 -0.73 25.58 -0.98
N LEU A 134 -0.92 24.59 -1.86
CA LEU A 134 -1.79 24.72 -3.03
C LEU A 134 -3.27 24.54 -2.65
N PRO A 135 -4.19 25.26 -3.31
CA PRO A 135 -5.62 25.08 -3.11
C PRO A 135 -6.07 23.66 -3.43
N ARG A 136 -7.06 23.15 -2.69
CA ARG A 136 -7.47 21.74 -2.80
C ARG A 136 -8.06 21.38 -4.17
N TRP A 137 -8.74 22.34 -4.80
CA TRP A 137 -9.37 22.25 -6.12
C TRP A 137 -8.38 22.39 -7.28
N CYS A 138 -7.10 22.64 -7.02
CA CYS A 138 -6.12 22.71 -8.10
C CYS A 138 -5.92 21.33 -8.74
N SER A 139 -5.64 21.33 -10.05
CA SER A 139 -5.36 20.10 -10.79
C SER A 139 -4.15 19.41 -10.18
N SER A 140 -4.35 18.16 -9.72
CA SER A 140 -3.28 17.36 -9.14
C SER A 140 -2.23 17.03 -10.20
N SER A 141 -2.65 16.58 -11.39
CA SER A 141 -1.74 16.29 -12.50
C SER A 141 -0.87 17.50 -12.89
N LEU A 142 -1.46 18.70 -12.91
CA LEU A 142 -0.72 19.94 -13.18
C LEU A 142 0.26 20.27 -12.04
N ALA A 143 -0.12 20.03 -10.79
CA ALA A 143 0.77 20.20 -9.64
C ALA A 143 1.99 19.26 -9.74
N PHE A 144 1.79 17.99 -10.08
CA PHE A 144 2.91 17.06 -10.29
C PHE A 144 3.81 17.51 -11.45
N ALA A 145 3.24 17.88 -12.59
CA ALA A 145 3.97 18.32 -13.78
C ALA A 145 4.81 19.59 -13.52
N ARG A 146 4.22 20.63 -12.94
CA ARG A 146 4.91 21.90 -12.63
C ARG A 146 6.03 21.76 -11.61
N ASN A 147 5.98 20.73 -10.76
CA ASN A 147 6.98 20.48 -9.73
C ASN A 147 7.99 19.40 -10.12
N GLY A 148 7.90 18.81 -11.32
CA GLY A 148 8.83 17.77 -11.77
C GLY A 148 8.86 16.56 -10.84
N VAL A 149 7.69 16.14 -10.35
CA VAL A 149 7.53 14.98 -9.47
C VAL A 149 6.52 14.00 -10.07
N ASN A 150 6.77 12.72 -9.84
CA ASN A 150 5.96 11.60 -10.28
C ASN A 150 4.75 11.45 -9.36
N ASN A 151 3.60 11.20 -9.97
CA ASN A 151 2.42 10.76 -9.23
C ASN A 151 2.52 9.27 -8.87
N LEU A 152 1.58 8.80 -8.04
CA LEU A 152 1.55 7.42 -7.57
C LEU A 152 1.56 6.39 -8.72
N ASP A 153 0.84 6.65 -9.81
CA ASP A 153 0.76 5.70 -10.93
C ASP A 153 2.10 5.55 -11.64
N VAL A 154 2.83 6.65 -11.80
CA VAL A 154 4.18 6.64 -12.38
C VAL A 154 5.16 5.93 -11.45
N ILE A 155 5.12 6.21 -10.14
CA ILE A 155 5.96 5.56 -9.13
C ILE A 155 5.77 4.04 -9.18
N ARG A 156 4.50 3.59 -9.19
CA ARG A 156 4.15 2.16 -9.24
C ARG A 156 4.62 1.47 -10.52
N ARG A 157 4.49 2.13 -11.67
CA ARG A 157 5.00 1.58 -12.93
C ARG A 157 6.52 1.43 -12.90
N HIS A 158 7.22 2.44 -12.37
CA HIS A 158 8.67 2.42 -12.28
C HIS A 158 9.18 1.31 -11.35
N THR A 159 8.56 1.13 -10.18
CA THR A 159 8.95 0.10 -9.21
C THR A 159 8.64 -1.32 -9.72
N VAL A 160 7.48 -1.51 -10.37
CA VAL A 160 7.14 -2.78 -11.03
C VAL A 160 8.12 -3.09 -12.15
N PHE A 161 8.39 -2.14 -13.04
CA PHE A 161 9.35 -2.33 -14.13
C PHE A 161 10.74 -2.68 -13.57
N SER A 162 11.24 -1.89 -12.62
CA SER A 162 12.54 -2.10 -12.00
C SER A 162 12.68 -3.49 -11.37
N LEU A 163 11.68 -3.95 -10.62
CA LEU A 163 11.70 -5.28 -10.02
C LEU A 163 11.61 -6.38 -11.08
N ARG A 164 10.68 -6.23 -12.04
CA ARG A 164 10.48 -7.20 -13.11
C ARG A 164 11.77 -7.38 -13.93
N SER A 165 12.40 -6.30 -14.35
CA SER A 165 13.66 -6.34 -15.11
C SER A 165 14.77 -7.03 -14.31
N ARG A 166 14.87 -6.79 -12.99
CA ARG A 166 15.84 -7.51 -12.15
C ARG A 166 15.55 -9.01 -12.07
N VAL A 167 14.29 -9.41 -11.98
CA VAL A 167 13.90 -10.83 -11.99
C VAL A 167 14.19 -11.48 -13.34
N GLU A 168 13.88 -10.79 -14.44
CA GLU A 168 14.09 -11.29 -15.80
C GLU A 168 15.57 -11.45 -16.16
N LEU A 169 16.42 -10.51 -15.70
CA LEU A 169 17.86 -10.51 -15.96
C LEU A 169 18.67 -11.28 -14.91
N SER A 170 18.04 -11.77 -13.84
CA SER A 170 18.74 -12.48 -12.77
C SER A 170 19.28 -13.83 -13.25
N THR A 171 20.57 -14.07 -12.98
CA THR A 171 21.23 -15.36 -13.17
C THR A 171 21.15 -16.28 -11.95
N ASN A 172 20.58 -15.80 -10.84
CA ASN A 172 20.41 -16.59 -9.62
C ASN A 172 19.51 -17.81 -9.91
N SER A 173 19.94 -19.00 -9.51
CA SER A 173 19.25 -20.27 -9.78
C SER A 173 17.87 -20.33 -9.13
N ILE A 174 17.71 -19.82 -7.91
CA ILE A 174 16.42 -19.78 -7.21
C ILE A 174 15.44 -18.88 -7.96
N ILE A 175 15.88 -17.66 -8.32
CA ILE A 175 15.04 -16.71 -9.08
C ILE A 175 14.70 -17.28 -10.45
N THR A 176 15.64 -17.96 -11.11
CA THR A 176 15.41 -18.61 -12.40
C THR A 176 14.36 -19.71 -12.29
N SER A 177 14.45 -20.55 -11.26
CA SER A 177 13.45 -21.59 -10.97
C SER A 177 12.07 -20.99 -10.69
N VAL A 178 12.00 -19.90 -9.90
CA VAL A 178 10.74 -19.18 -9.65
C VAL A 178 10.19 -18.59 -10.94
N ARG A 179 11.03 -17.94 -11.76
CA ARG A 179 10.65 -17.36 -13.06
C ARG A 179 10.08 -18.40 -14.03
N GLN A 180 10.64 -19.61 -14.02
CA GLN A 180 10.19 -20.72 -14.86
C GLN A 180 8.96 -21.44 -14.29
N SER A 181 8.57 -21.16 -13.05
CA SER A 181 7.40 -21.78 -12.43
C SER A 181 6.08 -21.25 -12.99
N SER A 182 5.05 -22.09 -12.99
CA SER A 182 3.67 -21.69 -13.31
C SER A 182 3.15 -20.58 -12.39
N ALA A 183 3.63 -20.52 -11.15
CA ALA A 183 3.26 -19.48 -10.19
C ALA A 183 3.73 -18.08 -10.62
N TYR A 184 4.87 -17.97 -11.33
CA TYR A 184 5.32 -16.70 -11.89
C TYR A 184 4.59 -16.37 -13.20
N VAL A 185 4.47 -17.35 -14.11
CA VAL A 185 3.89 -17.11 -15.44
C VAL A 185 2.39 -16.80 -15.38
N CYS A 186 1.63 -17.58 -14.60
CA CYS A 186 0.17 -17.46 -14.51
C CYS A 186 -0.29 -16.72 -13.23
N GLY A 187 0.65 -16.25 -12.42
CA GLY A 187 0.36 -15.67 -11.11
C GLY A 187 -0.39 -14.34 -11.17
N PRO A 188 -1.17 -14.01 -10.13
CA PRO A 188 -1.84 -12.71 -10.00
C PRO A 188 -0.88 -11.50 -10.08
N ILE A 189 0.37 -11.67 -9.60
CA ILE A 189 1.41 -10.64 -9.67
C ILE A 189 1.75 -10.31 -11.13
N GLN A 190 1.97 -11.33 -11.95
CA GLN A 190 2.34 -11.17 -13.36
C GLN A 190 1.21 -10.52 -14.16
N GLN A 191 -0.03 -10.97 -13.96
CA GLN A 191 -1.20 -10.34 -14.58
C GLN A 191 -1.30 -8.86 -14.20
N ARG A 192 -1.06 -8.52 -12.93
CA ARG A 192 -1.08 -7.14 -12.44
C ARG A 192 0.06 -6.30 -13.01
N TRP A 193 1.26 -6.87 -13.16
CA TRP A 193 2.40 -6.20 -13.77
C TRP A 193 2.13 -5.86 -15.22
N LEU A 194 1.63 -6.84 -15.98
CA LEU A 194 1.22 -6.62 -17.37
C LEU A 194 0.16 -5.52 -17.48
N GLY A 195 -0.88 -5.55 -16.64
CA GLY A 195 -1.91 -4.50 -16.65
C GLY A 195 -1.45 -3.11 -16.21
N LEU A 196 -0.31 -2.98 -15.50
CA LEU A 196 0.28 -1.69 -15.13
C LEU A 196 1.27 -1.17 -16.17
N LEU A 197 2.01 -2.08 -16.82
CA LEU A 197 3.08 -1.73 -17.78
C LEU A 197 2.55 -1.60 -19.21
N LEU A 198 1.59 -2.43 -19.60
CA LEU A 198 0.91 -2.33 -20.89
C LEU A 198 -0.18 -1.28 -20.76
N VAL A 199 -0.01 -0.16 -21.46
CA VAL A 199 -1.02 0.89 -21.56
C VAL A 199 -2.30 0.26 -22.10
N GLN A 200 -3.38 0.22 -21.29
CA GLN A 200 -4.72 0.13 -21.86
C GLN A 200 -4.93 1.44 -22.63
N ASN A 201 -4.71 1.39 -23.95
CA ASN A 201 -5.22 2.38 -24.88
C ASN A 201 -6.74 2.33 -24.79
N VAL A 202 -7.31 3.09 -23.86
CA VAL A 202 -8.73 3.45 -23.92
C VAL A 202 -8.77 4.71 -24.76
N GLY A 203 -9.14 4.53 -26.04
CA GLY A 203 -9.62 5.60 -26.90
C GLY A 203 -10.98 6.12 -26.46
#